data_AF-A0A920RPK4-F1
#
_entry.id   AF-A0A920RPK4-F1
#
_cell.length_a   1.000
_cell.length_b   1.000
_cell.length_c   1.000
_cell.angle_alpha   90.00
_cell.angle_beta   90.00
_cell.angle_gamma   90.00
#
_symmetry.space_group_name_H-M   'P 1'
#
loop_
_entity.id
_entity.type
_entity.pdbx_description
1 polymer ?
#
loop_
_entity_poly.entity_id
_entity_poly.type
_entity_poly.pdbx_seq_one_letter_code
_entity_poly.pdbx_strand_id
1 'polypeptide(L)'
;MVDPDWDRDRRARGITDDSVTPPVVDRRIVMTTGSHHQQTYWVASRWGYELLQFPWEFHIAEKMWFPTEDAELREESDERYSGHWNSSCIHCHSVAPNPGFLEPGSTRIRSNTADVEFVIPGMGRASTDTLRPDTAALYSEVAELGISCEACHGPAAAHVAHHRNPARRLISRLGDAPDPTIVNPRRLDHVRSSQICGRCHALKDAAPKKEKLLRERDPFRPGDDLEDHYRVVGFDDPVHQEMSRQGSHLYWNDGSCRLGGREFLGQIASKCYTQGKMRACHATRCTTVIPMTS
;
A
#
# COMPACT_ATOMS: atom_id res chain seq x y z
N MET A 1 -7.94 -25.29 2.50
CA MET A 1 -7.01 -24.44 3.30
C MET A 1 -7.56 -24.25 4.71
N VAL A 2 -6.75 -23.92 5.71
CA VAL A 2 -7.28 -23.44 7.01
C VAL A 2 -8.21 -22.26 6.75
N ASP A 3 -9.37 -22.23 7.40
CA ASP A 3 -10.33 -21.14 7.26
C ASP A 3 -9.74 -19.82 7.76
N PRO A 4 -9.46 -18.85 6.86
CA PRO A 4 -8.81 -17.60 7.25
C PRO A 4 -9.75 -16.73 8.09
N ASP A 5 -11.07 -16.87 7.94
CA ASP A 5 -12.04 -16.18 8.78
C ASP A 5 -12.01 -16.73 10.21
N TRP A 6 -11.80 -18.04 10.38
CA TRP A 6 -11.66 -18.67 11.70
C TRP A 6 -10.41 -18.20 12.44
N ASP A 7 -9.26 -18.16 11.74
CA ASP A 7 -7.99 -17.71 12.33
C ASP A 7 -8.06 -16.24 12.74
N ARG A 8 -8.59 -15.40 11.86
CA ARG A 8 -8.79 -13.97 12.12
C ARG A 8 -9.76 -13.71 13.27
N ASP A 9 -10.93 -14.37 13.29
CA ASP A 9 -11.93 -14.18 14.34
C ASP A 9 -11.40 -14.60 15.73
N ARG A 10 -10.48 -15.57 15.78
CA ARG A 10 -9.78 -15.98 17.00
C ARG A 10 -8.76 -14.95 17.47
N ARG A 11 -7.92 -14.45 16.55
CA ARG A 11 -6.96 -13.36 16.85
C ARG A 11 -7.67 -12.11 17.34
N ALA A 12 -8.79 -11.75 16.71
CA ALA A 12 -9.61 -10.62 17.12
C ALA A 12 -10.17 -10.77 18.56
N ARG A 13 -10.30 -12.01 19.05
CA ARG A 13 -10.72 -12.34 20.43
C ARG A 13 -9.55 -12.61 21.39
N GLY A 14 -8.30 -12.47 20.93
CA GLY A 14 -7.10 -12.77 21.70
C GLY A 14 -6.93 -14.26 22.03
N ILE A 15 -7.53 -15.16 21.25
CA ILE A 15 -7.44 -16.60 21.49
C ILE A 15 -6.16 -17.12 20.80
N THR A 16 -5.18 -17.53 21.61
CA THR A 16 -3.88 -18.07 21.17
C THR A 16 -3.73 -19.59 21.39
N ASP A 17 -4.78 -20.25 21.91
CA ASP A 17 -4.72 -21.68 22.23
C ASP A 17 -4.85 -22.58 21.00
N ASP A 18 -3.76 -23.21 20.59
CA ASP A 18 -3.71 -24.09 19.41
C ASP A 18 -4.22 -25.53 19.68
N SER A 19 -4.84 -25.80 20.84
CA SER A 19 -5.44 -27.11 21.15
C SER A 19 -6.59 -27.51 20.21
N VAL A 20 -7.20 -26.53 19.54
CA VAL A 20 -8.33 -26.75 18.63
C VAL A 20 -7.84 -26.90 17.20
N THR A 21 -8.13 -28.06 16.60
CA THR A 21 -7.84 -28.30 15.18
C THR A 21 -8.56 -27.27 14.30
N PRO A 22 -7.85 -26.51 13.44
CA PRO A 22 -8.46 -25.50 12.60
C PRO A 22 -9.39 -26.13 11.55
N PRO A 23 -10.57 -25.55 11.30
CA PRO A 23 -11.44 -26.00 10.22
C PRO A 23 -10.79 -25.74 8.87
N VAL A 24 -11.03 -26.66 7.93
CA VAL A 24 -10.54 -26.55 6.55
C VAL A 24 -11.71 -26.21 5.64
N VAL A 25 -11.50 -25.26 4.74
CA VAL A 25 -12.50 -24.80 3.77
C VAL A 25 -11.92 -24.77 2.36
N ASP A 26 -12.83 -24.91 1.39
CA ASP A 26 -12.57 -24.62 -0.02
C ASP A 26 -13.05 -23.21 -0.34
N ARG A 27 -12.15 -22.42 -0.96
CA ARG A 27 -12.40 -21.04 -1.35
C ARG A 27 -11.82 -20.80 -2.74
N ARG A 28 -12.54 -20.01 -3.53
CA ARG A 28 -12.05 -19.53 -4.83
C ARG A 28 -11.05 -18.42 -4.60
N ILE A 29 -9.89 -18.51 -5.26
CA ILE A 29 -8.97 -17.39 -5.40
C ILE A 29 -9.62 -16.34 -6.31
N VAL A 30 -9.69 -15.11 -5.82
CA VAL A 30 -10.38 -14.00 -6.48
C VAL A 30 -9.43 -12.92 -7.00
N MET A 31 -8.20 -12.89 -6.49
CA MET A 31 -7.15 -11.97 -6.91
C MET A 31 -5.78 -12.59 -6.65
N THR A 32 -4.83 -12.27 -7.53
CA THR A 32 -3.41 -12.60 -7.36
C THR A 32 -2.62 -11.29 -7.38
N THR A 33 -1.71 -11.15 -6.43
CA THR A 33 -0.72 -10.07 -6.36
C THR A 33 0.68 -10.69 -6.25
N GLY A 34 1.71 -9.87 -6.08
CA GLY A 34 3.06 -10.37 -5.82
C GLY A 34 4.13 -9.56 -6.54
N SER A 35 5.25 -10.21 -6.81
CA SER A 35 6.42 -9.65 -7.47
C SER A 35 6.81 -10.52 -8.68
N HIS A 36 7.95 -10.21 -9.31
CA HIS A 36 8.51 -11.08 -10.35
C HIS A 36 9.03 -12.43 -9.82
N HIS A 37 9.16 -12.58 -8.50
CA HIS A 37 9.71 -13.80 -7.88
C HIS A 37 8.66 -14.63 -7.16
N GLN A 38 7.57 -14.01 -6.68
CA GLN A 38 6.54 -14.69 -5.90
C GLN A 38 5.13 -14.22 -6.25
N GLN A 39 4.16 -15.12 -6.07
CA GLN A 39 2.75 -14.86 -6.22
C GLN A 39 2.04 -15.05 -4.88
N THR A 40 1.27 -14.04 -4.52
CA THR A 40 0.40 -14.01 -3.35
C THR A 40 -1.05 -14.12 -3.83
N TYR A 41 -1.86 -14.94 -3.16
CA TYR A 41 -3.24 -15.19 -3.56
C TYR A 41 -4.22 -14.69 -2.52
N TRP A 42 -5.39 -14.26 -2.97
CA TRP A 42 -6.42 -13.67 -2.12
C TRP A 42 -7.74 -14.40 -2.28
N VAL A 43 -8.40 -14.61 -1.14
CA VAL A 43 -9.75 -15.18 -1.07
C VAL A 43 -10.70 -14.17 -0.44
N ALA A 44 -11.95 -14.17 -0.88
CA ALA A 44 -12.98 -13.37 -0.25
C ALA A 44 -13.33 -13.98 1.12
N SER A 45 -13.39 -13.14 2.14
CA SER A 45 -13.97 -13.46 3.43
C SER A 45 -15.43 -13.91 3.25
N ARG A 46 -15.89 -14.83 4.09
CA ARG A 46 -17.31 -15.23 4.16
C ARG A 46 -18.25 -14.06 4.47
N TRP A 47 -17.72 -13.00 5.08
CA TRP A 47 -18.46 -11.78 5.41
C TRP A 47 -18.63 -10.86 4.19
N GLY A 48 -17.96 -11.15 3.07
CA GLY A 48 -18.26 -10.61 1.74
C GLY A 48 -17.52 -9.33 1.34
N TYR A 49 -16.76 -8.70 2.25
CA TYR A 49 -16.20 -7.37 2.00
C TYR A 49 -14.71 -7.22 2.23
N GLU A 50 -14.04 -8.33 2.53
CA GLU A 50 -12.64 -8.34 2.90
C GLU A 50 -11.93 -9.39 2.06
N LEU A 51 -10.69 -9.08 1.67
CA LEU A 51 -9.79 -10.05 1.07
C LEU A 51 -8.76 -10.48 2.11
N LEU A 52 -8.70 -11.79 2.31
CA LEU A 52 -7.76 -12.45 3.20
C LEU A 52 -6.71 -13.17 2.37
N GLN A 53 -5.45 -13.05 2.78
CA GLN A 53 -4.33 -13.68 2.11
C GLN A 53 -4.42 -15.21 2.27
N PHE A 54 -4.15 -15.93 1.19
CA PHE A 54 -3.93 -17.36 1.22
C PHE A 54 -2.64 -17.65 2.02
N PRO A 55 -2.60 -18.66 2.91
CA PRO A 55 -1.47 -18.89 3.82
C PRO A 55 -0.21 -19.46 3.15
N TRP A 56 -0.20 -19.58 1.83
CA TRP A 56 0.96 -20.00 1.06
C TRP A 56 1.19 -19.03 -0.09
N GLU A 57 2.45 -18.84 -0.43
CA GLU A 57 2.87 -18.13 -1.62
C GLU A 57 3.53 -19.10 -2.60
N PHE A 58 3.54 -18.70 -3.87
CA PHE A 58 4.16 -19.50 -4.91
C PHE A 58 5.42 -18.81 -5.41
N HIS A 59 6.57 -19.47 -5.25
CA HIS A 59 7.84 -19.00 -5.80
C HIS A 59 7.91 -19.37 -7.28
N ILE A 60 7.99 -18.37 -8.16
CA ILE A 60 7.79 -18.55 -9.61
C ILE A 60 8.93 -19.34 -10.24
N ALA A 61 10.19 -19.02 -9.90
CA ALA A 61 11.36 -19.66 -10.52
C ALA A 61 11.53 -21.12 -10.08
N GLU A 62 11.55 -21.34 -8.76
CA GLU A 62 11.60 -22.67 -8.12
C GLU A 62 10.32 -23.51 -8.28
N LYS A 63 9.21 -22.90 -8.73
CA LYS A 63 7.90 -23.56 -8.93
C LYS A 63 7.42 -24.30 -7.69
N MET A 64 7.59 -23.69 -6.53
CA MET A 64 7.27 -24.31 -5.25
C MET A 64 6.34 -23.42 -4.43
N TRP A 65 5.47 -24.07 -3.66
CA TRP A 65 4.70 -23.41 -2.62
C TRP A 65 5.54 -23.31 -1.36
N PHE A 66 5.46 -22.18 -0.68
CA PHE A 66 6.07 -21.97 0.62
C PHE A 66 5.09 -21.21 1.53
N PRO A 67 5.15 -21.40 2.85
CA PRO A 67 4.30 -20.66 3.79
C PRO A 67 4.51 -19.14 3.66
N THR A 68 3.43 -18.35 3.79
CA THR A 68 3.52 -16.89 3.71
C THR A 68 4.50 -16.31 4.74
N GLU A 69 4.58 -16.94 5.90
CA GLU A 69 5.53 -16.61 6.94
C GLU A 69 7.00 -16.67 6.47
N ASP A 70 7.32 -17.51 5.51
CA ASP A 70 8.69 -17.68 5.02
C ASP A 70 9.03 -16.74 3.85
N ALA A 71 8.11 -15.84 3.47
CA ALA A 71 8.30 -14.89 2.37
C ALA A 71 9.31 -13.78 2.68
N GLU A 72 9.47 -13.45 3.96
CA GLU A 72 10.36 -12.39 4.43
C GLU A 72 11.31 -12.93 5.49
N LEU A 73 12.54 -12.45 5.48
CA LEU A 73 13.56 -12.86 6.44
C LEU A 73 13.27 -12.21 7.80
N ARG A 74 12.82 -13.01 8.76
CA ARG A 74 12.41 -12.59 10.10
C ARG A 74 12.77 -13.64 11.15
N GLU A 75 12.61 -13.28 12.42
CA GLU A 75 12.79 -14.22 13.52
C GLU A 75 11.75 -15.35 13.42
N GLU A 76 12.16 -16.57 13.78
CA GLU A 76 11.26 -17.72 13.83
C GLU A 76 10.16 -17.45 14.86
N SER A 77 8.92 -17.69 14.47
CA SER A 77 7.75 -17.46 15.32
C SER A 77 6.67 -18.47 14.98
N ASP A 78 5.96 -18.93 16.02
CA ASP A 78 4.77 -19.77 15.88
C ASP A 78 3.57 -18.96 15.35
N GLU A 79 3.68 -17.64 15.26
CA GLU A 79 2.63 -16.79 14.71
C GLU A 79 2.52 -16.96 13.19
N ARG A 80 1.39 -17.53 12.75
CA ARG A 80 1.02 -17.52 11.34
C ARG A 80 0.76 -16.08 10.88
N TYR A 81 1.23 -15.71 9.71
CA TYR A 81 0.93 -14.40 9.14
C TYR A 81 -0.32 -14.49 8.25
N SER A 82 -1.27 -13.57 8.43
CA SER A 82 -2.40 -13.41 7.51
C SER A 82 -2.56 -11.94 7.08
N GLY A 83 -2.25 -11.69 5.81
CA GLY A 83 -2.47 -10.38 5.20
C GLY A 83 -3.94 -10.05 5.05
N HIS A 84 -4.29 -8.79 5.35
CA HIS A 84 -5.61 -8.23 5.10
C HIS A 84 -5.50 -7.10 4.07
N TRP A 85 -6.00 -7.34 2.86
CA TRP A 85 -5.81 -6.40 1.75
C TRP A 85 -6.34 -5.01 2.07
N ASN A 86 -7.58 -4.96 2.58
CA ASN A 86 -8.39 -3.77 2.73
C ASN A 86 -7.80 -2.74 3.70
N SER A 87 -7.05 -3.19 4.71
CA SER A 87 -6.42 -2.30 5.70
C SER A 87 -4.91 -2.16 5.53
N SER A 88 -4.25 -3.14 4.91
CA SER A 88 -2.78 -3.23 4.93
C SER A 88 -2.15 -3.03 3.56
N CYS A 89 -2.72 -3.63 2.51
CA CYS A 89 -2.09 -3.66 1.18
C CYS A 89 -2.64 -2.59 0.23
N ILE A 90 -3.93 -2.26 0.37
CA ILE A 90 -4.65 -1.40 -0.58
C ILE A 90 -3.98 -0.04 -0.77
N HIS A 91 -3.43 0.55 0.29
CA HIS A 91 -2.84 1.88 0.24
C HIS A 91 -1.58 1.97 -0.65
N CYS A 92 -0.88 0.85 -0.82
CA CYS A 92 0.41 0.78 -1.51
C CYS A 92 0.36 -0.03 -2.80
N HIS A 93 -0.62 -0.91 -3.01
CA HIS A 93 -0.70 -1.80 -4.18
C HIS A 93 -1.90 -1.52 -5.08
N SER A 94 -2.39 -0.28 -5.08
CA SER A 94 -3.48 0.15 -5.94
C SER A 94 -3.42 1.65 -6.25
N VAL A 95 -4.21 2.07 -7.24
CA VAL A 95 -4.46 3.47 -7.56
C VAL A 95 -5.77 3.94 -6.94
N ALA A 96 -5.76 5.17 -6.40
CA ALA A 96 -6.90 5.81 -5.75
C ALA A 96 -7.60 4.93 -4.69
N PRO A 97 -6.84 4.32 -3.75
CA PRO A 97 -7.38 3.40 -2.77
C PRO A 97 -8.47 4.04 -1.92
N ASN A 98 -9.55 3.32 -1.74
CA ASN A 98 -10.57 3.61 -0.74
C ASN A 98 -10.75 2.34 0.09
N PRO A 99 -10.21 2.25 1.32
CA PRO A 99 -10.48 1.14 2.22
C PRO A 99 -11.98 0.95 2.46
N GLY A 100 -12.71 2.07 2.52
CA GLY A 100 -14.17 2.10 2.52
C GLY A 100 -14.75 1.57 3.83
N PHE A 101 -14.66 2.35 4.91
CA PHE A 101 -15.26 2.00 6.19
C PHE A 101 -16.78 2.24 6.22
N LEU A 102 -17.53 1.27 6.75
CA LEU A 102 -18.96 1.33 7.01
C LEU A 102 -19.23 1.14 8.50
N GLU A 103 -20.01 2.06 9.05
CA GLU A 103 -20.52 1.94 10.42
C GLU A 103 -21.61 0.86 10.50
N PRO A 104 -21.77 0.19 11.65
CA PRO A 104 -22.92 -0.65 11.92
C PRO A 104 -24.23 0.07 11.61
N GLY A 105 -25.15 -0.59 10.90
CA GLY A 105 -26.46 -0.06 10.53
C GLY A 105 -26.44 1.03 9.47
N SER A 106 -25.27 1.45 8.97
CA SER A 106 -25.19 2.38 7.84
C SER A 106 -25.73 1.73 6.56
N THR A 107 -26.42 2.51 5.73
CA THR A 107 -26.87 2.05 4.41
C THR A 107 -26.02 2.70 3.34
N ARG A 108 -25.33 1.88 2.54
CA ARG A 108 -24.68 2.35 1.31
C ARG A 108 -25.47 1.86 0.10
N ILE A 109 -25.92 2.80 -0.72
CA ILE A 109 -26.50 2.53 -2.04
C ILE A 109 -25.37 2.72 -3.06
N ARG A 110 -25.08 1.70 -3.88
CA ARG A 110 -24.13 1.87 -5.00
C ARG A 110 -24.85 2.48 -6.19
N SER A 111 -24.27 3.51 -6.81
CA SER A 111 -24.73 3.95 -8.12
C SER A 111 -24.29 2.92 -9.17
N ASN A 112 -25.22 2.47 -10.01
CA ASN A 112 -24.99 1.46 -11.05
C ASN A 112 -24.23 2.04 -12.27
N THR A 113 -23.40 3.06 -12.06
CA THR A 113 -22.83 3.92 -13.11
C THR A 113 -21.32 3.75 -13.30
N ALA A 114 -20.67 2.90 -12.51
CA ALA A 114 -19.26 2.55 -12.74
C ALA A 114 -19.20 1.36 -13.70
N ASP A 115 -18.45 1.51 -14.79
CA ASP A 115 -18.29 0.49 -15.83
C ASP A 115 -18.02 -0.90 -15.23
N VAL A 116 -18.81 -1.86 -15.69
CA VAL A 116 -19.10 -3.17 -15.08
C VAL A 116 -17.95 -4.18 -15.23
N GLU A 117 -16.78 -3.75 -15.72
CA GLU A 117 -15.80 -4.63 -16.34
C GLU A 117 -14.76 -5.20 -15.36
N PHE A 118 -14.56 -4.58 -14.19
CA PHE A 118 -13.59 -5.04 -13.20
C PHE A 118 -14.21 -5.20 -11.80
N VAL A 119 -14.60 -6.44 -11.46
CA VAL A 119 -15.24 -6.77 -10.19
C VAL A 119 -14.50 -7.91 -9.50
N ILE A 120 -13.88 -7.60 -8.35
CA ILE A 120 -13.22 -8.59 -7.49
C ILE A 120 -14.17 -8.91 -6.32
N PRO A 121 -14.68 -10.16 -6.21
CA PRO A 121 -15.46 -10.56 -5.04
C PRO A 121 -14.66 -10.32 -3.75
N GLY A 122 -15.26 -9.69 -2.74
CA GLY A 122 -14.55 -9.28 -1.50
C GLY A 122 -13.97 -7.86 -1.53
N MET A 123 -14.00 -7.14 -2.66
CA MET A 123 -13.72 -5.69 -2.75
C MET A 123 -14.99 -4.93 -3.15
N GLY A 124 -15.96 -4.85 -2.23
CA GLY A 124 -17.14 -3.99 -2.41
C GLY A 124 -18.31 -4.58 -3.20
N ARG A 125 -18.36 -5.90 -3.37
CA ARG A 125 -19.57 -6.62 -3.78
C ARG A 125 -20.04 -7.50 -2.61
N ALA A 126 -20.92 -6.98 -1.75
CA ALA A 126 -21.95 -7.90 -1.25
C ALA A 126 -22.69 -8.43 -2.48
N SER A 127 -23.29 -9.60 -2.37
CA SER A 127 -24.26 -10.10 -3.33
C SER A 127 -25.45 -9.16 -3.62
N THR A 128 -25.51 -7.94 -3.05
CA THR A 128 -26.63 -6.99 -3.07
C THR A 128 -26.20 -5.55 -3.42
N ASP A 129 -27.07 -4.82 -4.15
CA ASP A 129 -26.88 -3.41 -4.54
C ASP A 129 -27.03 -2.41 -3.37
N THR A 130 -27.45 -2.91 -2.21
CA THR A 130 -27.57 -2.17 -0.95
C THR A 130 -26.77 -2.88 0.11
N LEU A 131 -25.89 -2.14 0.80
CA LEU A 131 -25.09 -2.66 1.91
C LEU A 131 -25.63 -2.12 3.23
N ARG A 132 -25.93 -3.03 4.17
CA ARG A 132 -26.31 -2.74 5.55
C ARG A 132 -25.63 -3.72 6.48
N PRO A 133 -24.41 -3.40 6.97
CA PRO A 133 -23.70 -4.33 7.83
C PRO A 133 -24.21 -4.19 9.28
N ASP A 134 -24.42 -5.32 9.96
CA ASP A 134 -24.81 -5.33 11.37
C ASP A 134 -23.64 -4.96 12.31
N THR A 135 -22.40 -5.09 11.81
CA THR A 135 -21.15 -4.69 12.47
C THR A 135 -20.38 -3.71 11.60
N ALA A 136 -19.29 -3.14 12.12
CA ALA A 136 -18.39 -2.36 11.27
C ALA A 136 -17.82 -3.26 10.17
N ALA A 137 -17.71 -2.73 8.95
CA ALA A 137 -17.23 -3.47 7.78
C ALA A 137 -16.40 -2.56 6.86
N LEU A 138 -15.55 -3.16 6.03
CA LEU A 138 -14.95 -2.48 4.89
C LEU A 138 -15.79 -2.76 3.63
N TYR A 139 -15.57 -2.06 2.51
CA TYR A 139 -16.16 -2.39 1.18
C TYR A 139 -15.20 -2.08 0.04
N SER A 140 -13.91 -2.01 0.35
CA SER A 140 -12.81 -1.45 -0.43
C SER A 140 -13.00 -1.29 -1.94
N GLU A 141 -12.64 -0.11 -2.46
CA GLU A 141 -12.66 0.25 -3.87
C GLU A 141 -11.29 0.76 -4.32
N VAL A 142 -10.94 0.50 -5.57
CA VAL A 142 -9.71 0.99 -6.21
C VAL A 142 -10.04 1.45 -7.63
N ALA A 143 -9.28 2.39 -8.18
CA ALA A 143 -9.39 2.76 -9.59
C ALA A 143 -8.68 1.75 -10.50
N GLU A 144 -7.54 1.23 -10.05
CA GLU A 144 -6.74 0.23 -10.77
C GLU A 144 -5.97 -0.63 -9.76
N LEU A 145 -5.76 -1.92 -10.08
CA LEU A 145 -4.87 -2.77 -9.30
C LEU A 145 -3.40 -2.51 -9.66
N GLY A 146 -2.53 -2.56 -8.65
CA GLY A 146 -1.11 -2.34 -8.83
C GLY A 146 -0.73 -0.87 -8.83
N ILE A 147 0.56 -0.62 -9.12
CA ILE A 147 1.13 0.71 -9.22
C ILE A 147 1.15 1.12 -10.69
N SER A 148 0.25 2.03 -11.05
CA SER A 148 0.10 2.57 -12.40
C SER A 148 0.40 4.09 -12.42
N CYS A 149 0.26 4.71 -13.59
CA CYS A 149 0.63 6.10 -13.88
C CYS A 149 0.17 7.07 -12.77
N GLU A 150 -1.11 6.99 -12.38
CA GLU A 150 -1.72 7.93 -11.44
C GLU A 150 -1.23 7.76 -10.00
N ALA A 151 -0.59 6.65 -9.64
CA ALA A 151 0.03 6.49 -8.32
C ALA A 151 1.15 7.51 -8.08
N CYS A 152 1.89 7.85 -9.13
CA CYS A 152 3.00 8.81 -9.08
C CYS A 152 2.64 10.18 -9.68
N HIS A 153 1.65 10.23 -10.57
CA HIS A 153 1.29 11.43 -11.31
C HIS A 153 -0.02 12.08 -10.83
N GLY A 154 -0.74 11.43 -9.92
CA GLY A 154 -2.07 11.86 -9.46
C GLY A 154 -3.15 11.63 -10.52
N PRO A 155 -4.41 12.00 -10.23
CA PRO A 155 -5.54 11.80 -11.15
C PRO A 155 -5.31 12.51 -12.49
N ALA A 156 -5.35 11.75 -13.59
CA ALA A 156 -5.05 12.21 -14.93
C ALA A 156 -6.30 12.58 -15.74
N ALA A 157 -7.51 12.54 -15.16
CA ALA A 157 -8.75 12.84 -15.87
C ALA A 157 -8.74 14.22 -16.56
N ALA A 158 -8.24 15.26 -15.87
CA ALA A 158 -8.11 16.60 -16.43
C ALA A 158 -7.09 16.63 -17.58
N HIS A 159 -5.96 15.93 -17.43
CA HIS A 159 -4.94 15.78 -18.46
C HIS A 159 -5.47 15.08 -19.70
N VAL A 160 -6.13 13.93 -19.55
CA VAL A 160 -6.76 13.22 -20.66
C VAL A 160 -7.80 14.11 -21.35
N ALA A 161 -8.68 14.77 -20.60
CA ALA A 161 -9.67 15.68 -21.17
C ALA A 161 -9.03 16.84 -21.93
N HIS A 162 -7.96 17.44 -21.40
CA HIS A 162 -7.22 18.52 -22.05
C HIS A 162 -6.60 18.05 -23.37
N HIS A 163 -5.91 16.91 -23.35
CA HIS A 163 -5.15 16.37 -24.46
C HIS A 163 -5.97 15.51 -25.42
N ARG A 164 -7.28 15.31 -25.20
CA ARG A 164 -8.17 14.73 -26.23
C ARG A 164 -8.16 15.56 -27.52
N ASN A 165 -7.95 16.88 -27.42
CA ASN A 165 -7.80 17.77 -28.58
C ASN A 165 -6.39 17.65 -29.21
N PRO A 166 -6.26 17.26 -30.50
CA PRO A 166 -4.96 17.11 -31.17
C PRO A 166 -4.15 18.41 -31.26
N ALA A 167 -4.80 19.56 -31.39
CA ALA A 167 -4.11 20.85 -31.46
C ALA A 167 -3.40 21.17 -30.12
N ARG A 168 -4.06 20.89 -28.98
CA ARG A 168 -3.45 21.05 -27.65
C ARG A 168 -2.25 20.13 -27.47
N ARG A 169 -2.34 18.88 -27.92
CA ARG A 169 -1.18 17.94 -27.92
C ARG A 169 -0.01 18.49 -28.73
N LEU A 170 -0.27 19.03 -29.92
CA LEU A 170 0.78 19.60 -30.77
C LEU A 170 1.43 20.82 -30.12
N ILE A 171 0.62 21.73 -29.56
CA ILE A 171 1.11 22.91 -28.83
C ILE A 171 2.01 22.47 -27.66
N SER A 172 1.57 21.51 -26.85
CA SER A 172 2.37 21.00 -25.73
C SER A 172 3.63 20.24 -26.15
N ARG A 173 3.70 19.70 -27.37
CA ARG A 173 4.92 19.09 -27.93
C ARG A 173 5.92 20.11 -28.45
N LEU A 174 5.44 21.25 -28.94
CA LEU A 174 6.27 22.30 -29.52
C LEU A 174 6.69 23.37 -28.49
N GLY A 175 6.03 23.42 -27.33
CA GLY A 175 6.36 24.32 -26.24
C GLY A 175 7.01 23.61 -25.05
N ASP A 176 7.83 24.33 -24.30
CA ASP A 176 8.49 23.83 -23.06
C ASP A 176 7.67 24.07 -21.78
N ALA A 177 6.46 24.62 -21.93
CA ALA A 177 5.60 24.94 -20.80
C ALA A 177 5.24 23.67 -19.99
N PRO A 178 5.29 23.73 -18.64
CA PRO A 178 4.77 22.66 -17.81
C PRO A 178 3.29 22.38 -18.10
N ASP A 179 2.92 21.11 -18.09
CA ASP A 179 1.50 20.72 -18.13
C ASP A 179 0.90 20.91 -16.72
N PRO A 180 -0.06 21.84 -16.52
CA PRO A 180 -0.66 22.07 -15.21
C PRO A 180 -1.75 21.05 -14.85
N THR A 181 -2.09 20.14 -15.77
CA THR A 181 -3.22 19.21 -15.61
C THR A 181 -2.83 17.86 -15.04
N ILE A 182 -1.52 17.60 -14.88
CA ILE A 182 -0.99 16.38 -14.27
C ILE A 182 0.34 16.68 -13.57
N VAL A 183 0.61 16.00 -12.46
CA VAL A 183 1.87 16.15 -11.75
C VAL A 183 2.96 15.52 -12.60
N ASN A 184 4.08 16.22 -12.75
CA ASN A 184 5.31 15.63 -13.27
C ASN A 184 6.33 15.59 -12.12
N PRO A 185 6.67 14.40 -11.57
CA PRO A 185 7.63 14.28 -10.48
C PRO A 185 8.99 14.92 -10.78
N ARG A 186 9.42 14.93 -12.05
CA ARG A 186 10.66 15.61 -12.49
C ARG A 186 10.61 17.13 -12.34
N ARG A 187 9.41 17.71 -12.17
CA ARG A 187 9.17 19.14 -11.95
C ARG A 187 8.91 19.51 -10.49
N LEU A 188 8.76 18.55 -9.59
CA LEU A 188 8.74 18.75 -8.14
C LEU A 188 10.15 18.91 -7.54
N ASP A 189 10.28 19.66 -6.46
CA ASP A 189 11.54 19.68 -5.71
C ASP A 189 11.89 18.27 -5.20
N HIS A 190 13.14 18.10 -4.80
CA HIS A 190 13.67 16.79 -4.40
C HIS A 190 12.92 16.12 -3.24
N VAL A 191 12.42 16.89 -2.27
CA VAL A 191 11.69 16.34 -1.12
C VAL A 191 10.35 15.80 -1.60
N ARG A 192 9.54 16.65 -2.26
CA ARG A 192 8.23 16.25 -2.79
C ARG A 192 8.31 15.10 -3.80
N SER A 193 9.32 15.12 -4.67
CA SER A 193 9.56 14.02 -5.62
C SER A 193 9.89 12.70 -4.91
N SER A 194 10.67 12.74 -3.82
CA SER A 194 11.03 11.54 -3.04
C SER A 194 9.84 11.03 -2.22
N GLN A 195 9.03 11.93 -1.69
CA GLN A 195 7.84 11.62 -0.90
C GLN A 195 6.77 10.83 -1.67
N ILE A 196 6.72 10.96 -3.00
CA ILE A 196 5.89 10.09 -3.85
C ILE A 196 6.27 8.62 -3.65
N CYS A 197 7.56 8.30 -3.59
CA CYS A 197 8.05 6.95 -3.31
C CYS A 197 7.77 6.57 -1.85
N GLY A 198 7.97 7.51 -0.92
CA GLY A 198 7.71 7.35 0.51
C GLY A 198 6.26 7.01 0.85
N ARG A 199 5.30 7.31 -0.04
CA ARG A 199 3.92 6.83 0.05
C ARG A 199 3.86 5.31 0.25
N CYS A 200 4.73 4.54 -0.40
CA CYS A 200 4.74 3.08 -0.33
C CYS A 200 5.99 2.54 0.36
N HIS A 201 7.15 3.13 0.09
CA HIS A 201 8.47 2.64 0.51
C HIS A 201 8.93 3.20 1.87
N ALA A 202 7.99 3.39 2.80
CA ALA A 202 8.26 3.88 4.14
C ALA A 202 7.48 3.09 5.19
N LEU A 203 8.03 2.98 6.40
CA LEU A 203 7.22 2.51 7.52
C LEU A 203 6.38 3.69 7.99
N LYS A 204 5.06 3.48 8.02
CA LYS A 204 4.11 4.49 8.44
C LYS A 204 3.42 4.01 9.71
N ASP A 205 3.52 4.80 10.77
CA ASP A 205 2.70 4.56 11.95
C ASP A 205 1.26 5.00 11.64
N ALA A 206 0.38 4.01 11.57
CA ALA A 206 -1.03 4.24 11.32
C ALA A 206 -1.75 4.75 12.57
N ALA A 207 -1.27 4.49 13.80
CA ALA A 207 -2.01 4.78 15.04
C ALA A 207 -2.58 6.21 15.13
N PRO A 208 -1.81 7.29 14.90
CA PRO A 208 -2.32 8.66 15.03
C PRO A 208 -3.29 9.07 13.92
N LYS A 209 -3.32 8.34 12.80
CA LYS A 209 -4.14 8.68 11.62
C LYS A 209 -5.06 7.52 11.20
N LYS A 210 -5.22 6.48 12.02
CA LYS A 210 -5.84 5.20 11.62
C LYS A 210 -7.26 5.40 11.13
N GLU A 211 -8.06 6.12 11.91
CA GLU A 211 -9.45 6.39 11.56
C GLU A 211 -9.57 7.21 10.27
N LYS A 212 -8.74 8.24 10.12
CA LYS A 212 -8.64 9.04 8.89
C LYS A 212 -8.31 8.16 7.68
N LEU A 213 -7.28 7.32 7.79
CA LEU A 213 -6.83 6.45 6.70
C LEU A 213 -7.87 5.39 6.30
N LEU A 214 -8.70 4.92 7.23
CA LEU A 214 -9.77 3.98 6.94
C LEU A 214 -10.98 4.62 6.25
N ARG A 215 -11.25 5.91 6.54
CA ARG A 215 -12.43 6.63 6.05
C ARG A 215 -12.17 7.45 4.79
N GLU A 216 -10.97 7.98 4.64
CA GLU A 216 -10.61 8.84 3.51
C GLU A 216 -10.11 8.03 2.31
N ARG A 217 -10.66 8.37 1.14
CA ARG A 217 -10.12 7.89 -0.13
C ARG A 217 -8.81 8.59 -0.41
N ASP A 218 -7.76 7.80 -0.60
CA ASP A 218 -6.49 8.21 -1.19
C ASP A 218 -6.00 9.59 -0.71
N PRO A 219 -5.67 9.73 0.59
CA PRO A 219 -5.47 11.04 1.21
C PRO A 219 -4.27 11.80 0.63
N PHE A 220 -3.21 11.10 0.21
CA PHE A 220 -2.02 11.71 -0.35
C PHE A 220 -2.12 11.90 -1.87
N ARG A 221 -1.90 13.14 -2.33
CA ARG A 221 -1.69 13.44 -3.74
C ARG A 221 -0.21 13.66 -4.04
N PRO A 222 0.31 13.13 -5.16
CA PRO A 222 1.68 13.45 -5.59
C PRO A 222 1.91 14.96 -5.65
N GLY A 223 2.95 15.44 -4.96
CA GLY A 223 3.21 16.87 -4.81
C GLY A 223 2.81 17.46 -3.45
N ASP A 224 1.97 16.76 -2.67
CA ASP A 224 1.69 17.09 -1.28
C ASP A 224 2.90 16.78 -0.39
N ASP A 225 2.89 17.32 0.84
CA ASP A 225 3.76 16.79 1.89
C ASP A 225 3.25 15.43 2.36
N LEU A 226 4.12 14.42 2.36
CA LEU A 226 3.76 13.09 2.83
C LEU A 226 3.36 13.09 4.31
N GLU A 227 4.00 13.92 5.13
CA GLU A 227 3.78 13.94 6.58
C GLU A 227 2.47 14.62 6.99
N ASP A 228 1.80 15.34 6.09
CA ASP A 228 0.44 15.82 6.30
C ASP A 228 -0.57 14.66 6.31
N HIS A 229 -0.25 13.58 5.59
CA HIS A 229 -1.15 12.44 5.35
C HIS A 229 -0.77 11.17 6.11
N TYR A 230 0.52 10.92 6.27
CA TYR A 230 1.05 9.76 6.99
C TYR A 230 2.01 10.20 8.10
N ARG A 231 2.32 9.32 9.05
CA ARG A 231 3.41 9.54 10.03
C ARG A 231 4.53 8.57 9.68
N VAL A 232 5.63 9.07 9.14
CA VAL A 232 6.78 8.23 8.79
C VAL A 232 7.59 7.94 10.07
N VAL A 233 7.98 6.69 10.27
CA VAL A 233 8.77 6.27 11.43
C VAL A 233 10.26 6.44 11.11
N GLY A 234 10.88 7.44 11.72
CA GLY A 234 12.31 7.74 11.56
C GLY A 234 13.22 6.90 12.48
N PHE A 235 14.54 7.11 12.37
CA PHE A 235 15.55 6.40 13.18
C PHE A 235 15.43 6.71 14.68
N ASP A 236 15.28 7.98 15.06
CA ASP A 236 15.17 8.38 16.47
C ASP A 236 13.73 8.29 17.01
N ASP A 237 12.80 7.70 16.24
CA ASP A 237 11.40 7.61 16.62
C ASP A 237 11.18 6.60 17.76
N PRO A 238 10.38 6.92 18.79
CA PRO A 238 10.04 5.98 19.86
C PRO A 238 9.44 4.66 19.36
N VAL A 239 8.68 4.70 18.25
CA VAL A 239 8.12 3.48 17.63
C VAL A 239 9.24 2.58 17.12
N HIS A 240 10.27 3.14 16.49
CA HIS A 240 11.44 2.36 16.07
C HIS A 240 12.17 1.73 17.26
N GLN A 241 12.34 2.49 18.35
CA GLN A 241 13.03 1.99 19.55
C GLN A 241 12.27 0.82 20.19
N GLU A 242 10.95 0.91 20.31
CA GLU A 242 10.12 -0.17 20.85
C GLU A 242 10.14 -1.39 19.93
N MET A 243 10.01 -1.21 18.61
CA MET A 243 10.12 -2.30 17.65
C MET A 243 11.47 -3.02 17.75
N SER A 244 12.56 -2.28 17.87
CA SER A 244 13.90 -2.86 18.05
C SER A 244 14.02 -3.64 19.36
N ARG A 245 13.35 -3.20 20.43
CA ARG A 245 13.31 -3.91 21.71
C ARG A 245 12.53 -5.24 21.63
N GLN A 246 11.63 -5.34 20.65
CA GLN A 246 10.84 -6.52 20.31
C GLN A 246 11.47 -7.36 19.19
N GLY A 247 12.74 -7.11 18.82
CA GLY A 247 13.46 -7.87 17.78
C GLY A 247 13.21 -7.41 16.33
N SER A 248 12.34 -6.41 16.12
CA SER A 248 12.01 -5.86 14.81
C SER A 248 12.85 -4.63 14.48
N HIS A 249 13.97 -4.81 13.78
CA HIS A 249 14.94 -3.75 13.51
C HIS A 249 14.76 -3.07 12.15
N LEU A 250 14.26 -1.82 12.14
CA LEU A 250 14.04 -1.05 10.90
C LEU A 250 15.31 -0.48 10.27
N TYR A 251 16.30 -0.21 11.12
CA TYR A 251 17.56 0.39 10.76
C TYR A 251 18.72 -0.44 11.31
N TRP A 252 19.87 -0.31 10.68
CA TRP A 252 21.15 -0.68 11.27
C TRP A 252 21.55 0.35 12.34
N ASN A 253 22.50 -0.01 13.20
CA ASN A 253 22.96 0.87 14.29
C ASN A 253 23.56 2.19 13.79
N ASP A 254 23.96 2.27 12.51
CA ASP A 254 24.48 3.47 11.86
C ASP A 254 23.39 4.36 11.22
N GLY A 255 22.10 4.01 11.39
CA GLY A 255 20.97 4.74 10.84
C GLY A 255 20.63 4.40 9.38
N SER A 256 21.35 3.48 8.75
CA SER A 256 21.00 3.00 7.41
C SER A 256 19.78 2.07 7.44
N CYS A 257 18.92 2.15 6.42
CA CYS A 257 17.71 1.34 6.35
C CYS A 257 18.05 -0.16 6.21
N ARG A 258 17.40 -1.00 7.01
CA ARG A 258 17.62 -2.45 7.04
C ARG A 258 16.57 -3.25 6.27
N LEU A 259 15.38 -2.68 6.03
CA LEU A 259 14.26 -3.39 5.42
C LEU A 259 14.11 -3.04 3.94
N GLY A 260 14.09 -4.08 3.09
CA GLY A 260 13.63 -3.96 1.72
C GLY A 260 12.19 -3.45 1.66
N GLY A 261 11.87 -2.65 0.65
CA GLY A 261 10.57 -1.98 0.54
C GLY A 261 10.37 -0.83 1.52
N ARG A 262 11.41 -0.38 2.23
CA ARG A 262 11.40 0.77 3.17
C ARG A 262 12.50 1.78 2.86
N GLU A 263 12.98 1.80 1.62
CA GLU A 263 14.15 2.56 1.17
C GLU A 263 14.02 4.08 1.40
N PHE A 264 12.79 4.61 1.44
CA PHE A 264 12.56 6.02 1.76
C PHE A 264 13.10 6.40 3.15
N LEU A 265 13.09 5.46 4.10
CA LEU A 265 13.63 5.67 5.44
C LEU A 265 15.13 5.98 5.43
N GLY A 266 15.89 5.36 4.53
CA GLY A 266 17.29 5.70 4.32
C GLY A 266 17.45 7.00 3.54
N GLN A 267 16.52 7.27 2.60
CA GLN A 267 16.55 8.48 1.80
C GLN A 267 16.36 9.74 2.65
N ILE A 268 15.39 9.77 3.57
CA ILE A 268 15.09 10.95 4.40
C ILE A 268 16.25 11.34 5.33
N ALA A 269 17.08 10.37 5.73
CA ALA A 269 18.30 10.62 6.52
C ALA A 269 19.49 11.11 5.67
N SER A 270 19.41 10.99 4.35
CA SER A 270 20.53 11.32 3.46
C SER A 270 20.70 12.84 3.25
N LYS A 271 21.95 13.28 3.03
CA LYS A 271 22.23 14.67 2.62
C LYS A 271 21.57 15.04 1.29
N CYS A 272 21.39 14.07 0.39
CA CYS A 272 20.74 14.33 -0.89
C CYS A 272 19.23 14.65 -0.70
N TYR A 273 18.60 14.27 0.42
CA TYR A 273 17.21 14.64 0.79
C TYR A 273 17.12 15.88 1.69
N THR A 274 18.03 16.03 2.66
CA THR A 274 17.96 17.14 3.63
C THR A 274 18.57 18.45 3.12
N GLN A 275 19.53 18.36 2.21
CA GLN A 275 20.32 19.50 1.73
C GLN A 275 20.44 19.54 0.20
N GLY A 276 19.88 18.53 -0.48
CA GLY A 276 20.05 18.35 -1.90
C GLY A 276 19.22 19.33 -2.74
N LYS A 277 19.46 19.25 -4.05
CA LYS A 277 18.54 19.77 -5.07
C LYS A 277 18.11 18.66 -6.04
N MET A 278 18.52 17.41 -5.78
CA MET A 278 18.39 16.28 -6.70
C MET A 278 17.11 15.50 -6.49
N ARG A 279 16.36 15.33 -7.58
CA ARG A 279 15.07 14.65 -7.60
C ARG A 279 15.29 13.13 -7.69
N ALA A 280 14.50 12.35 -6.95
CA ALA A 280 14.72 10.93 -6.70
C ALA A 280 14.68 10.00 -7.93
N CYS A 281 14.21 10.49 -9.08
CA CYS A 281 13.96 9.65 -10.24
C CYS A 281 15.19 9.60 -11.16
N HIS A 282 16.05 8.60 -11.00
CA HIS A 282 17.06 8.17 -12.00
C HIS A 282 18.12 9.20 -12.46
N ALA A 283 18.42 10.23 -11.68
CA ALA A 283 19.64 11.02 -11.91
C ALA A 283 20.84 10.29 -11.29
N THR A 284 21.59 9.56 -12.12
CA THR A 284 22.89 8.98 -11.77
C THR A 284 23.85 10.08 -11.30
N ARG A 285 24.29 9.97 -10.03
CA ARG A 285 25.35 10.71 -9.30
C ARG A 285 24.88 11.91 -8.45
N CYS A 286 24.83 11.70 -7.12
CA CYS A 286 24.99 12.76 -6.14
C CYS A 286 26.43 13.27 -6.27
N THR A 287 26.64 14.43 -6.88
CA THR A 287 27.97 15.04 -7.09
C THR A 287 28.51 15.73 -5.85
N THR A 288 27.83 15.64 -4.71
CA THR A 288 28.38 16.07 -3.43
C THR A 288 29.43 15.05 -3.00
N VAL A 289 30.68 15.31 -3.40
CA VAL A 289 31.87 14.62 -2.88
C VAL A 289 31.80 14.67 -1.36
N ILE A 290 31.71 13.51 -0.72
CA ILE A 290 31.88 13.36 0.72
C ILE A 290 33.35 13.66 1.00
N PRO A 291 33.72 14.75 1.69
CA PRO A 291 35.04 14.78 2.31
C PRO A 291 34.97 13.76 3.44
N MET A 292 35.66 12.63 3.29
CA MET A 292 35.95 11.76 4.41
C MET A 292 36.87 12.55 5.35
N THR A 293 36.32 13.07 6.44
CA THR A 293 37.14 13.57 7.54
C THR A 293 37.51 12.39 8.42
N SER A 294 38.82 12.15 8.48
CA SER A 294 39.55 11.27 9.41
C SER A 294 39.26 11.56 10.87
#